data_AF-A0A512E295-F1
#
_entry.id   AF-A0A512E295-F1
#
_cell.length_a   1.000
_cell.length_b   1.000
_cell.length_c   1.000
_cell.angle_alpha   90.00
_cell.angle_beta   90.00
_cell.angle_gamma   90.00
#
_symmetry.space_group_name_H-M   'P 1'
#
loop_
_entity.id
_entity.type
_entity.pdbx_description
1 polymer ?
#
loop_
_entity_poly.entity_id
_entity_poly.type
_entity_poly.pdbx_seq_one_letter_code
_entity_poly.pdbx_strand_id
1 'polypeptide(L)' 'MTTAPEGLARQHAGEMLVGTVERVTFHNPETGFCVLRVQVRGRRDLATVVGQAAAITAGERIQATG' A
#
# COMPACT_ATOMS: atom_id res chain seq x y z
N MET A 1 -26.38 27.21 -10.00
CA MET A 1 -26.06 26.79 -8.62
C MET A 1 -25.36 25.45 -8.72
N THR A 2 -24.11 25.43 -8.23
CA THR A 2 -23.07 24.39 -8.19
C THR A 2 -23.13 23.19 -9.17
N THR A 3 -22.13 23.17 -10.05
CA THR A 3 -21.73 22.05 -10.91
C THR A 3 -21.15 20.90 -10.11
N ALA A 4 -21.56 19.67 -10.49
CA ALA A 4 -20.87 18.38 -10.49
C ALA A 4 -20.03 17.92 -9.27
N PRO A 5 -20.19 16.66 -8.80
CA PRO A 5 -19.22 16.05 -7.89
C PRO A 5 -17.86 15.90 -8.61
N GLU A 6 -16.86 16.63 -8.13
CA GLU A 6 -15.49 16.56 -8.59
C GLU A 6 -14.93 15.15 -8.34
N GLY A 7 -14.50 14.51 -9.43
CA GLY A 7 -13.56 13.40 -9.38
C GLY A 7 -14.06 12.17 -8.65
N LEU A 8 -14.74 11.29 -9.38
CA LEU A 8 -14.59 9.85 -9.16
C LEU A 8 -13.12 9.52 -9.49
N ALA A 9 -12.20 9.89 -8.59
CA ALA A 9 -10.82 9.43 -8.58
C ALA A 9 -10.92 7.95 -8.78
N ARG A 10 -10.45 7.49 -9.94
CA ARG A 10 -10.72 6.19 -10.53
C ARG A 10 -10.54 5.14 -9.45
N GLN A 11 -11.66 4.76 -8.82
CA GLN A 11 -11.65 3.72 -7.80
C GLN A 11 -11.46 2.47 -8.63
N HIS A 12 -10.20 2.15 -8.89
CA HIS A 12 -9.81 0.79 -9.15
C HIS A 12 -10.44 0.04 -7.98
N ALA A 13 -11.58 -0.60 -8.24
CA ALA A 13 -12.13 -1.64 -7.41
C ALA A 13 -11.12 -2.78 -7.54
N GLY A 14 -9.96 -2.73 -6.89
CA GLY A 14 -9.70 -2.35 -5.51
C GLY A 14 -9.29 -3.63 -4.83
N GLU A 15 -8.30 -4.31 -5.42
CA GLU A 15 -7.80 -5.56 -4.86
C GLU A 15 -7.16 -5.21 -3.52
N MET A 16 -7.93 -5.43 -2.46
CA MET A 16 -7.51 -5.14 -1.11
C MET A 16 -6.57 -6.25 -0.67
N LEU A 17 -5.29 -5.94 -0.68
CA LEU A 17 -4.25 -6.85 -0.27
C LEU A 17 -3.92 -6.57 1.19
N VAL A 18 -4.28 -7.53 2.05
CA VAL A 18 -3.98 -7.49 3.48
C VAL A 18 -2.84 -8.46 3.76
N GLY A 19 -1.75 -7.95 4.31
CA GLY A 19 -0.58 -8.75 4.63
C GLY A 19 0.26 -8.13 5.74
N THR A 20 1.28 -8.85 6.15
CA THR A 20 2.24 -8.37 7.17
C THR A 20 3.52 -7.96 6.47
N VAL A 21 4.07 -6.80 6.83
CA VAL A 21 5.38 -6.36 6.34
C VAL A 21 6.43 -7.28 6.93
N GLU A 22 7.00 -8.17 6.12
CA GLU A 22 8.12 -9.01 6.55
C GLU A 22 9.41 -8.20 6.57
N ARG A 23 9.60 -7.32 5.59
CA ARG A 23 10.78 -6.46 5.52
C ARG A 23 10.53 -5.17 4.76
N VAL A 24 10.98 -4.06 5.32
CA VAL A 24 11.11 -2.79 4.60
C VAL A 24 12.42 -2.83 3.81
N THR A 25 12.31 -2.83 2.48
CA THR A 25 13.50 -2.85 1.60
C THR A 25 14.02 -1.44 1.38
N PHE A 26 13.11 -0.47 1.29
CA PHE A 26 13.43 0.94 1.12
C PHE A 26 12.33 1.79 1.73
N HIS A 27 12.69 2.88 2.38
CA HIS A 27 11.75 3.87 2.88
C HIS A 27 12.42 5.23 2.78
N ASN A 28 11.81 6.14 2.01
CA ASN A 28 12.22 7.51 1.90
C ASN A 28 11.29 8.40 2.73
N PRO A 29 11.70 8.84 3.93
CA PRO A 29 10.85 9.66 4.80
C PRO A 29 10.52 11.03 4.21
N GLU A 30 11.33 11.54 3.26
CA GLU A 30 11.12 12.85 2.65
C GLU A 30 9.97 12.87 1.64
N THR A 31 9.80 11.80 0.86
CA THR A 31 8.71 11.68 -0.14
C THR A 31 7.61 10.71 0.27
N GLY A 32 7.81 9.98 1.37
CA GLY A 32 6.98 8.87 1.81
C GLY A 32 7.12 7.60 0.97
N PHE A 33 8.00 7.56 -0.04
CA PHE A 33 8.13 6.41 -0.94
C PHE A 33 8.71 5.20 -0.22
N CYS A 34 8.00 4.08 -0.22
CA CYS A 34 8.44 2.85 0.44
C CYS A 34 8.28 1.62 -0.45
N VAL A 35 9.27 0.72 -0.35
CA VAL A 35 9.28 -0.60 -0.98
C VAL A 35 9.33 -1.64 0.12
N LEU A 36 8.31 -2.48 0.15
CA LEU A 36 8.03 -3.40 1.24
C LEU A 36 7.91 -4.82 0.70
N ARG A 37 8.45 -5.80 1.42
CA ARG A 37 8.19 -7.21 1.20
C ARG A 37 7.13 -7.63 2.21
N VAL A 38 5.98 -8.03 1.70
CA VAL A 38 4.76 -8.23 2.48
C VAL A 38 4.31 -9.67 2.29
N GLN A 39 4.20 -10.42 3.38
CA GLN A 39 3.61 -11.74 3.33
C GLN A 39 2.09 -11.58 3.23
N VAL A 40 1.54 -11.99 2.10
CA VAL A 40 0.10 -11.93 1.85
C VAL A 40 -0.52 -13.27 2.16
N ARG A 41 -1.65 -13.26 2.86
CA ARG A 41 -2.40 -14.48 3.13
C ARG A 41 -2.90 -15.07 1.81
N GLY A 42 -2.47 -16.28 1.49
CA GLY A 42 -2.81 -16.96 0.22
C GLY A 42 -1.70 -16.96 -0.84
N ARG A 43 -0.59 -16.25 -0.61
CA ARG A 43 0.63 -16.38 -1.42
C ARG A 43 1.73 -17.05 -0.58
N ARG A 44 2.49 -17.95 -1.21
CA ARG A 44 3.69 -18.57 -0.61
C ARG A 44 4.93 -17.69 -0.74
N ASP A 45 4.91 -16.73 -1.67
CA ASP A 45 5.99 -15.75 -1.84
C ASP A 45 5.62 -14.41 -1.18
N LEU A 46 6.64 -13.63 -0.83
CA LEU A 46 6.49 -12.27 -0.33
C LEU A 46 6.11 -11.34 -1.49
N ALA A 47 4.98 -10.67 -1.40
CA ALA A 47 4.61 -9.66 -2.37
C ALA A 47 5.48 -8.41 -2.19
N THR A 48 6.02 -7.86 -3.28
CA THR A 48 6.60 -6.51 -3.24
C THR A 48 5.48 -5.49 -3.35
N VAL A 49 5.32 -4.67 -2.32
CA VAL A 49 4.38 -3.55 -2.30
C VAL A 49 5.18 -2.26 -2.41
N VAL A 50 4.83 -1.42 -3.37
CA VAL A 50 5.41 -0.10 -3.57
C VAL A 50 4.31 0.92 -3.39
N GLY A 51 4.54 1.92 -2.55
CA GLY A 51 3.55 2.94 -2.25
C GLY A 51 4.13 4.12 -1.51
N GLN A 52 3.25 5.01 -1.07
CA GLN A 52 3.59 6.11 -0.19
C GLN A 52 3.01 5.88 1.19
N ALA A 53 3.87 5.80 2.21
CA ALA A 53 3.48 5.66 3.60
C ALA A 53 4.28 6.66 4.45
N ALA A 54 3.60 7.40 5.32
CA ALA A 54 4.24 8.38 6.20
C ALA A 54 5.13 7.73 7.27
N ALA A 55 4.76 6.53 7.72
CA ALA A 55 5.54 5.70 8.61
C ALA A 55 5.18 4.23 8.37
N ILE A 56 6.17 3.35 8.30
CA ILE A 56 5.95 1.92 8.13
C ILE A 56 7.05 1.10 8.80
N THR A 57 6.64 0.05 9.51
CA THR A 57 7.53 -0.80 10.31
C THR A 57 7.39 -2.26 9.90
N ALA A 58 8.50 -3.02 9.95
CA ALA A 58 8.45 -4.47 9.80
C ALA A 58 7.65 -5.11 10.95
N GLY A 59 6.86 -6.13 10.63
CA GLY A 59 5.92 -6.78 11.55
C GLY A 59 4.55 -6.11 11.61
N GLU A 60 4.36 -4.95 10.99
CA GLU A 60 3.07 -4.27 10.97
C GLU A 60 2.14 -4.87 9.90
N ARG A 61 0.84 -4.91 10.22
CA ARG A 61 -0.19 -5.32 9.28
C ARG A 61 -0.53 -4.14 8.37
N ILE A 62 -0.37 -4.34 7.07
CA ILE A 62 -0.69 -3.32 6.07
C ILE A 62 -1.87 -3.73 5.22
N GLN A 63 -2.53 -2.71 4.68
CA GLN A 63 -3.61 -2.83 3.73
C GLN A 63 -3.23 -1.99 2.53
N ALA A 64 -2.99 -2.66 1.40
CA ALA A 64 -2.72 -2.00 0.13
C ALA A 64 -3.95 -2.14 -0.77
N THR A 65 -4.30 -1.06 -1.45
CA THR A 65 -5.35 -1.03 -2.47
C THR A 65 -4.71 -0.65 -3.80
N GLY A 66 -5.03 -1.42 -4.85
CA GLY A 66 -4.54 -1.21 -6.21
C GLY A 66 -5.66 -1.22 -7.24
#